data_AF-A0A916VSN1-F1
#
_entry.id   AF-A0A916VSN1-F1
#
_cell.length_a   1.000
_cell.length_b   1.000
_cell.length_c   1.000
_cell.angle_alpha   90.00
_cell.angle_beta   90.00
_cell.angle_gamma   90.00
#
_symmetry.space_group_name_H-M   'P 1'
#
loop_
_entity.id
_entity.type
_entity.pdbx_description
1 polymer ?
#
loop_
_entity_poly.entity_id
_entity_poly.type
_entity_poly.pdbx_seq_one_letter_code
_entity_poly.pdbx_strand_id
1 'polypeptide(L)'
;MVRALFGILIVVSLAWFGYWWVGSTAQQTALSAWLEDRRAAGWVADYDTLDVQGFPSRFDTRVTGLNLADPSTGWAWQAPEFEVLMLSYKPNHAIAVWPDTQILATPQERIDVASRDMKASIKFDANTDLALNAATAEVKNLTLTSNAGWVTEMDAAMLSTRQTAGQAFAHDVFLQTTNLKPARIFKDIIDPDNLLPDVFETVRFNATAGFDAPWDRHAVEGRKPELTSLEVKEFNATWGELNFQATGTVELDAEGYPTGKISVRAKNWQDMLELGVSAGVVPSELLGTLEGGLGLLAKLSGNPDTIDAPLSFKNRMISLGPFPIGRAPQIRINP
;
A
#
# COMPACT_ATOMS: atom_id res chain seq x y z
N MET A 1 -12.53 2.77 57.07
CA MET A 1 -12.93 2.69 55.65
C MET A 1 -12.03 3.57 54.77
N VAL A 2 -11.98 4.88 54.99
CA VAL A 2 -11.16 5.83 54.21
C VAL A 2 -9.67 5.45 54.14
N ARG A 3 -9.01 5.12 55.27
CA ARG A 3 -7.59 4.71 55.28
C ARG A 3 -7.29 3.43 54.49
N ALA A 4 -8.22 2.47 54.48
CA ALA A 4 -8.07 1.23 53.72
C ALA A 4 -8.23 1.48 52.21
N LEU A 5 -9.18 2.36 51.82
CA LEU A 5 -9.33 2.80 50.43
C LEU A 5 -8.09 3.55 49.93
N PHE A 6 -7.52 4.44 50.75
CA PHE A 6 -6.25 5.10 50.44
C PHE A 6 -5.09 4.10 50.27
N GLY A 7 -4.99 3.10 51.15
CA GLY A 7 -3.98 2.06 51.03
C GLY A 7 -4.12 1.25 49.72
N ILE A 8 -5.34 0.85 49.36
CA ILE A 8 -5.62 0.15 48.11
C ILE A 8 -5.26 1.02 46.90
N LEU A 9 -5.64 2.30 46.92
CA LEU A 9 -5.33 3.24 45.85
C LEU A 9 -3.81 3.34 45.64
N ILE A 10 -3.03 3.46 46.71
CA ILE A 10 -1.56 3.53 46.64
C ILE A 10 -1.01 2.23 46.03
N VAL A 11 -1.47 1.06 46.47
CA VAL A 11 -1.01 -0.23 45.93
C VAL A 11 -1.33 -0.34 44.43
N VAL A 12 -2.54 0.03 44.02
CA VAL A 12 -2.95 0.01 42.60
C VAL A 12 -2.10 0.99 41.78
N SER A 13 -1.86 2.21 42.28
CA SER A 13 -1.01 3.18 41.60
C SER A 13 0.43 2.69 41.46
N LEU A 14 1.02 2.13 42.53
CA LEU A 14 2.38 1.57 42.48
C LEU A 14 2.46 0.38 41.52
N ALA A 15 1.46 -0.50 41.51
CA ALA A 15 1.38 -1.62 40.57
C ALA A 15 1.29 -1.12 39.12
N TRP A 16 0.47 -0.10 38.86
CA TRP A 16 0.36 0.52 37.54
C TRP A 16 1.66 1.18 37.08
N PHE A 17 2.36 1.85 38.00
CA PHE A 17 3.66 2.48 37.72
C PHE A 17 4.72 1.42 37.41
N GLY A 18 4.76 0.35 38.21
CA GLY A 18 5.66 -0.79 37.97
C GLY A 18 5.39 -1.46 36.62
N TYR A 19 4.11 -1.69 36.28
CA TYR A 19 3.71 -2.22 34.98
C TYR A 19 4.19 -1.31 33.83
N TRP A 20 3.93 -0.01 33.91
CA TRP A 20 4.34 0.93 32.87
C TRP A 20 5.86 1.01 32.72
N TRP A 21 6.59 1.02 33.83
CA TRP A 21 8.06 1.03 33.83
C TRP A 21 8.63 -0.22 33.14
N VAL A 22 8.09 -1.39 33.45
CA VAL A 22 8.50 -2.65 32.81
C VAL A 22 8.18 -2.63 31.31
N GLY A 23 6.97 -2.20 30.93
CA GLY A 23 6.54 -2.14 29.54
C GLY A 23 7.38 -1.18 28.68
N SER A 24 7.59 0.05 29.15
CA SER A 24 8.42 1.04 28.46
C SER A 24 9.87 0.58 28.30
N THR A 25 10.47 0.02 29.36
CA THR A 25 11.83 -0.52 29.32
C THR A 25 11.93 -1.70 28.34
N ALA A 26 10.94 -2.61 28.36
CA ALA A 26 10.92 -3.76 27.46
C ALA A 26 10.80 -3.34 25.99
N GLN A 27 9.97 -2.35 25.68
CA GLN A 27 9.82 -1.80 24.32
C GLN A 27 11.11 -1.12 23.84
N GLN A 28 11.72 -0.27 24.68
CA GLN A 28 12.99 0.38 24.35
C GLN A 28 14.11 -0.65 24.11
N THR A 29 14.20 -1.66 24.99
CA THR A 29 15.20 -2.73 24.89
C THR A 29 14.99 -3.57 23.63
N ALA A 30 13.75 -3.98 23.34
CA ALA A 30 13.44 -4.81 22.17
C ALA A 30 13.75 -4.09 20.86
N LEU A 31 13.40 -2.80 20.73
CA LEU A 31 13.70 -2.02 19.53
C LEU A 31 15.21 -1.77 19.36
N SER A 32 15.91 -1.47 20.45
CA SER A 32 17.36 -1.27 20.42
C SER A 32 18.09 -2.56 20.04
N ALA A 33 17.65 -3.70 20.58
CA ALA A 33 18.19 -5.02 20.24
C ALA A 33 17.90 -5.36 18.77
N TRP A 34 16.69 -5.10 18.28
CA TRP A 34 16.35 -5.32 16.87
C TRP A 34 17.25 -4.51 15.92
N LEU A 35 17.51 -3.23 16.21
CA LEU A 35 18.43 -2.42 15.42
C LEU A 35 19.85 -2.99 15.43
N GLU A 36 20.32 -3.49 16.58
CA GLU A 36 21.63 -4.12 16.69
C GLU A 36 21.70 -5.45 15.92
N ASP A 37 20.66 -6.27 15.99
CA ASP A 37 20.55 -7.50 15.20
C ASP A 37 20.59 -7.19 13.69
N ARG A 38 20.01 -6.07 13.25
CA ARG A 38 20.12 -5.60 11.87
C ARG A 38 21.54 -5.18 11.50
N ARG A 39 22.24 -4.44 12.36
CA ARG A 39 23.67 -4.13 12.15
C ARG A 39 24.51 -5.40 12.06
N ALA A 40 24.27 -6.37 12.93
CA ALA A 40 24.95 -7.67 12.91
C ALA A 40 24.66 -8.47 11.62
N ALA A 41 23.46 -8.31 11.04
CA ALA A 41 23.08 -8.85 9.74
C ALA A 41 23.61 -8.03 8.53
N GLY A 42 24.43 -7.00 8.76
CA GLY A 42 25.07 -6.19 7.74
C GLY A 42 24.27 -4.98 7.27
N TRP A 43 23.15 -4.65 7.91
CA TRP A 43 22.38 -3.45 7.62
C TRP A 43 23.09 -2.20 8.15
N VAL A 44 22.84 -1.07 7.50
CA VAL A 44 22.99 0.22 8.16
C VAL A 44 21.72 0.42 8.98
N ALA A 45 21.84 0.62 10.29
CA ALA A 45 20.68 0.79 11.17
C ALA A 45 21.02 1.79 12.28
N ASP A 46 21.30 3.03 11.88
CA ASP A 46 21.77 4.10 12.76
C ASP A 46 20.63 5.00 13.22
N TYR A 47 20.80 5.60 14.40
CA TYR A 47 19.86 6.52 15.03
C TYR A 47 20.62 7.36 16.06
N ASP A 48 20.15 8.59 16.31
CA ASP A 48 20.72 9.49 17.31
C ASP A 48 20.16 9.19 18.71
N THR A 49 18.83 9.12 18.83
CA THR A 49 18.13 8.77 20.08
C THR A 49 17.00 7.79 19.83
N LEU A 50 16.76 6.92 20.82
CA LEU A 50 15.59 6.04 20.90
C LEU A 50 15.08 6.06 22.34
N ASP A 51 13.92 6.67 22.52
CA ASP A 51 13.30 6.82 23.84
C ASP A 51 11.82 6.44 23.83
N VAL A 52 11.34 5.99 24.99
CA VAL A 52 9.93 5.61 25.20
C VAL A 52 9.34 6.47 26.31
N GLN A 53 8.32 7.25 25.98
CA GLN A 53 7.64 8.20 26.86
C GLN A 53 6.13 7.89 26.94
N GLY A 54 5.35 8.77 27.57
CA GLY A 54 3.88 8.65 27.63
C GLY A 54 3.30 8.15 28.96
N PHE A 55 4.09 8.23 30.05
CA PHE A 55 3.63 7.82 31.38
C PHE A 55 2.30 8.48 31.79
N PRO A 56 1.36 7.74 32.39
CA PRO A 56 1.39 6.30 32.68
C PRO A 56 0.54 5.48 31.70
N SER A 57 0.04 6.08 30.62
CA SER A 57 -1.06 5.52 29.80
C SER A 57 -0.66 5.19 28.36
N ARG A 58 0.55 5.55 27.95
CA ARG A 58 1.06 5.41 26.59
C ARG A 58 2.50 4.92 26.60
N PHE A 59 2.86 4.21 25.54
CA PHE A 59 4.23 3.90 25.16
C PHE A 59 4.48 4.59 23.83
N ASP A 60 4.92 5.85 23.91
CA ASP A 60 5.24 6.67 22.75
C ASP A 60 6.74 6.52 22.50
N THR A 61 7.10 5.74 21.48
CA THR A 61 8.48 5.60 21.03
C THR A 61 8.81 6.74 20.09
N ARG A 62 9.91 7.46 20.36
CA ARG A 62 10.48 8.46 19.47
C ARG A 62 11.88 8.02 19.04
N VAL A 63 12.12 8.02 17.73
CA VAL A 63 13.43 7.74 17.14
C VAL A 63 13.88 8.95 16.34
N THR A 64 15.09 9.45 16.59
CA THR A 64 15.66 10.61 15.87
C THR A 64 16.86 10.20 15.03
N GLY A 65 17.09 10.91 13.92
CA GLY A 65 18.24 10.66 13.04
C GLY A 65 18.26 9.25 12.44
N LEU A 66 17.09 8.65 12.19
CA LEU A 66 16.97 7.27 11.74
C LEU A 66 17.56 7.12 10.33
N ASN A 67 18.47 6.16 10.16
CA ASN A 67 19.06 5.77 8.89
C ASN A 67 19.10 4.24 8.79
N LEU A 68 18.20 3.69 7.99
CA LEU A 68 18.09 2.26 7.73
C LEU A 68 18.48 1.95 6.29
N ALA A 69 19.35 0.98 6.05
CA ALA A 69 19.65 0.48 4.72
C ALA A 69 19.79 -1.04 4.72
N ASP A 70 19.02 -1.69 3.84
CA ASP A 70 19.07 -3.14 3.63
C ASP A 70 20.04 -3.46 2.47
N PRO A 71 21.16 -4.16 2.74
CA PRO A 71 22.15 -4.48 1.72
C PRO A 71 21.66 -5.52 0.71
N SER A 72 20.63 -6.32 1.04
CA SER A 72 20.14 -7.41 0.20
C SER A 72 19.24 -6.92 -0.94
N THR A 73 18.37 -5.96 -0.63
CA THR A 73 17.42 -5.36 -1.57
C THR A 73 17.89 -3.99 -2.06
N GLY A 74 18.80 -3.34 -1.33
CA GLY A 74 19.43 -2.07 -1.68
C GLY A 74 18.54 -0.84 -1.46
N TRP A 75 17.43 -0.96 -0.74
CA TRP A 75 16.68 0.22 -0.29
C TRP A 75 17.30 0.82 0.97
N ALA A 76 17.18 2.15 1.10
CA ALA A 76 17.51 2.87 2.31
C ALA A 76 16.43 3.90 2.65
N TRP A 77 16.23 4.14 3.93
CA TRP A 77 15.26 5.09 4.46
C TRP A 77 15.92 5.96 5.51
N GLN A 78 15.78 7.28 5.34
CA GLN A 78 16.25 8.27 6.29
C GLN A 78 15.09 9.14 6.75
N ALA A 79 14.96 9.29 8.06
CA ALA A 79 13.95 10.13 8.68
C ALA A 79 14.59 10.93 9.83
N PRO A 80 14.44 12.27 9.86
CA PRO A 80 14.94 13.07 10.98
C PRO A 80 14.28 12.67 12.30
N GLU A 81 13.03 12.24 12.24
CA GLU A 81 12.23 11.81 13.38
C GLU A 81 11.17 10.80 12.95
N PHE A 82 10.89 9.78 13.76
CA PHE A 82 9.80 8.83 13.56
C PHE A 82 9.20 8.45 14.91
N GLU A 83 7.86 8.48 15.00
CA GLU A 83 7.16 8.16 16.25
C GLU A 83 6.28 6.93 16.08
N VAL A 84 6.24 6.09 17.12
CA VAL A 84 5.29 4.98 17.24
C VAL A 84 4.53 5.14 18.55
N LEU A 85 3.25 5.45 18.44
CA LEU A 85 2.37 5.76 19.55
C LEU A 85 1.52 4.54 19.88
N MET A 86 1.48 4.14 21.14
CA MET A 86 0.74 2.95 21.59
C MET A 86 0.10 3.21 22.94
N LEU A 87 -1.14 2.78 23.15
CA LEU A 87 -1.77 2.83 24.48
C LEU A 87 -1.22 1.69 25.34
N SER A 88 -0.80 1.97 26.57
CA SER A 88 -0.19 0.95 27.44
C SER A 88 -1.13 -0.22 27.75
N TYR A 89 -2.44 0.04 27.77
CA TYR A 89 -3.51 -0.96 27.98
C TYR A 89 -4.08 -1.56 26.68
N LYS A 90 -3.53 -1.21 25.51
CA LYS A 90 -3.85 -1.81 24.19
C LYS A 90 -2.58 -1.98 23.34
N PRO A 91 -1.65 -2.86 23.76
CA PRO A 91 -0.33 -2.99 23.13
C PRO A 91 -0.36 -3.60 21.71
N ASN A 92 -1.53 -4.05 21.25
CA ASN A 92 -1.77 -4.56 19.90
C ASN A 92 -2.30 -3.48 18.94
N HIS A 93 -2.32 -2.21 19.34
CA HIS A 93 -2.72 -1.08 18.49
C HIS A 93 -1.64 0.00 18.52
N ALA A 94 -0.91 0.14 17.42
CA ALA A 94 0.14 1.14 17.23
C ALA A 94 -0.28 2.18 16.19
N ILE A 95 0.22 3.41 16.34
CA ILE A 95 0.13 4.48 15.35
C ILE A 95 1.54 4.95 15.02
N ALA A 96 2.01 4.69 13.81
CA ALA A 96 3.23 5.24 13.27
C ALA A 96 2.98 6.66 12.73
N VAL A 97 3.88 7.59 13.01
CA VAL A 97 3.85 8.96 12.52
C VAL A 97 5.18 9.27 11.87
N TRP A 98 5.13 9.66 10.60
CA TRP A 98 6.29 10.06 9.81
C TRP A 98 6.52 11.57 9.92
N PRO A 99 7.76 12.03 9.71
CA PRO A 99 8.09 13.44 9.71
C PRO A 99 7.63 14.11 8.41
N ASP A 100 7.57 15.44 8.42
CA ASP A 100 7.19 16.23 7.23
C ASP A 100 8.13 16.01 6.05
N THR A 101 9.39 15.64 6.30
CA THR A 101 10.40 15.35 5.28
C THR A 101 11.17 14.08 5.61
N GLN A 102 11.31 13.20 4.62
CA GLN A 102 12.10 11.97 4.72
C GLN A 102 12.69 11.63 3.35
N ILE A 103 13.59 10.66 3.32
CA ILE A 103 14.25 10.23 2.10
C ILE A 103 14.09 8.72 1.97
N LEU A 104 13.64 8.29 0.80
CA LEU A 104 13.68 6.89 0.39
C LEU A 104 14.68 6.76 -0.75
N ALA A 105 15.62 5.84 -0.64
CA ALA A 105 16.54 5.49 -1.71
C ALA A 105 16.32 4.03 -2.11
N THR A 106 16.45 3.76 -3.40
CA THR A 106 16.46 2.43 -4.00
C THR A 106 17.75 2.27 -4.80
N PRO A 107 18.08 1.08 -5.33
CA PRO A 107 19.21 0.93 -6.24
C PRO A 107 19.11 1.80 -7.50
N GLN A 108 17.92 2.24 -7.87
CA GLN A 108 17.66 3.00 -9.09
C GLN A 108 17.68 4.50 -8.86
N GLU A 109 17.16 4.97 -7.73
CA GLU A 109 16.93 6.40 -7.52
C GLU A 109 16.82 6.77 -6.04
N ARG A 110 16.93 8.08 -5.79
CA ARG A 110 16.68 8.69 -4.49
C ARG A 110 15.45 9.58 -4.61
N ILE A 111 14.50 9.38 -3.70
CA ILE A 111 13.22 10.06 -3.63
C ILE A 111 13.17 10.85 -2.33
N ASP A 112 13.17 12.18 -2.43
CA ASP A 112 12.84 13.06 -1.32
C ASP A 112 11.32 13.10 -1.18
N VAL A 113 10.83 12.77 0.00
CA VAL A 113 9.41 12.64 0.34
C VAL A 113 9.04 13.77 1.28
N ALA A 114 8.15 14.67 0.84
CA ALA A 114 7.61 15.75 1.65
C ALA A 114 6.10 15.57 1.85
N SER A 115 5.61 15.75 3.08
CA SER A 115 4.18 15.64 3.41
C SER A 115 3.82 16.51 4.62
N ARG A 116 2.53 16.78 4.85
CA ARG A 116 2.07 17.55 6.02
C ARG A 116 1.54 16.69 7.17
N ASP A 117 1.00 15.52 6.85
CA ASP A 117 0.39 14.60 7.81
C ASP A 117 0.53 13.22 7.17
N MET A 118 1.47 12.41 7.64
CA MET A 118 1.66 11.04 7.20
C MET A 118 1.67 10.13 8.43
N LYS A 119 0.66 9.27 8.52
CA LYS A 119 0.50 8.37 9.66
C LYS A 119 -0.13 7.06 9.26
N ALA A 120 0.13 6.02 10.05
CA ALA A 120 -0.46 4.71 9.88
C ALA A 120 -0.89 4.13 11.22
N SER A 121 -2.15 3.74 11.34
CA SER A 121 -2.66 2.97 12.47
C SER A 121 -2.65 1.49 12.11
N ILE A 122 -2.08 0.64 12.96
CA ILE A 122 -2.04 -0.82 12.78
C ILE A 122 -2.61 -1.48 14.03
N LYS A 123 -3.50 -2.45 13.82
CA LYS A 123 -4.14 -3.27 14.85
C LYS A 123 -3.82 -4.73 14.57
N PHE A 124 -3.39 -5.43 15.60
CA PHE A 124 -3.16 -6.86 15.58
C PHE A 124 -4.19 -7.58 16.46
N ASP A 125 -4.44 -8.85 16.18
CA ASP A 125 -5.18 -9.71 17.08
C ASP A 125 -4.41 -9.87 18.40
N ALA A 126 -5.15 -9.97 19.51
CA ALA A 126 -4.57 -10.11 20.85
C ALA A 126 -4.07 -11.54 21.12
N ASN A 127 -3.13 -12.01 20.30
CA ASN A 127 -2.46 -13.31 20.40
C ASN A 127 -0.93 -13.13 20.25
N THR A 128 -0.17 -14.22 20.35
CA THR A 128 1.30 -14.18 20.29
C THR A 128 1.86 -14.04 18.89
N ASP A 129 1.09 -14.46 17.88
CA ASP A 129 1.47 -14.36 16.47
C ASP A 129 1.28 -12.95 15.93
N LEU A 130 0.44 -12.13 16.59
CA LEU A 130 0.11 -10.76 16.18
C LEU A 130 -0.34 -10.72 14.71
N ALA A 131 -1.37 -11.51 14.40
CA ALA A 131 -2.01 -11.46 13.09
C ALA A 131 -2.56 -10.05 12.83
N LEU A 132 -2.34 -9.52 11.64
CA LEU A 132 -2.85 -8.23 11.19
C LEU A 132 -4.37 -8.28 11.21
N ASN A 133 -4.98 -7.48 12.10
CA ASN A 133 -6.42 -7.34 12.18
C ASN A 133 -6.90 -6.23 11.23
N ALA A 134 -6.25 -5.07 11.30
CA ALA A 134 -6.52 -3.93 10.43
C ALA A 134 -5.34 -2.98 10.36
N ALA A 135 -5.16 -2.31 9.22
CA ALA A 135 -4.25 -1.18 9.09
C ALA A 135 -4.92 -0.05 8.31
N THR A 136 -4.52 1.18 8.58
CA THR A 136 -4.92 2.37 7.83
C THR A 136 -3.75 3.31 7.78
N ALA A 137 -3.23 3.59 6.59
CA ALA A 137 -2.24 4.60 6.32
C ALA A 137 -2.90 5.77 5.59
N GLU A 138 -2.65 6.99 6.04
CA GLU A 138 -3.13 8.21 5.41
C GLU A 138 -1.99 9.20 5.25
N VAL A 139 -2.04 9.95 4.15
CA VAL A 139 -1.11 11.03 3.86
C VAL A 139 -1.85 12.23 3.30
N LYS A 140 -1.40 13.44 3.66
CA LYS A 140 -1.87 14.71 3.10
C LYS A 140 -0.72 15.53 2.53
N ASN A 141 -0.98 16.19 1.41
CA ASN A 141 -0.05 17.05 0.69
C ASN A 141 1.29 16.35 0.41
N LEU A 142 1.23 15.17 -0.19
CA LEU A 142 2.43 14.39 -0.50
C LEU A 142 3.09 14.92 -1.77
N THR A 143 4.39 15.16 -1.71
CA THR A 143 5.27 15.43 -2.84
C THR A 143 6.41 14.43 -2.82
N LEU A 144 6.61 13.73 -3.93
CA LEU A 144 7.71 12.79 -4.15
C LEU A 144 8.61 13.39 -5.23
N THR A 145 9.86 13.68 -4.89
CA THR A 145 10.85 14.25 -5.82
C THR A 145 11.98 13.28 -6.02
N SER A 146 12.11 12.72 -7.22
CA SER A 146 13.21 11.80 -7.53
C SER A 146 14.40 12.51 -8.17
N ASN A 147 15.60 12.05 -7.83
CA ASN A 147 16.83 12.43 -8.53
C ASN A 147 16.88 11.94 -9.99
N ALA A 148 15.96 11.06 -10.40
CA ALA A 148 15.73 10.70 -11.80
C ALA A 148 14.99 11.79 -12.59
N GLY A 149 14.61 12.90 -11.95
CA GLY A 149 14.05 14.08 -12.59
C GLY A 149 12.52 14.12 -12.65
N TRP A 150 11.83 13.17 -12.02
CA TRP A 150 10.38 13.19 -11.91
C TRP A 150 9.90 13.72 -10.55
N VAL A 151 8.70 14.33 -10.58
CA VAL A 151 7.97 14.77 -9.39
C VAL A 151 6.55 14.23 -9.47
N THR A 152 6.07 13.65 -8.37
CA THR A 152 4.67 13.23 -8.20
C THR A 152 4.06 14.00 -7.02
N GLU A 153 2.86 14.52 -7.20
CA GLU A 153 2.13 15.25 -6.13
C GLU A 153 0.76 14.63 -5.91
N MET A 154 0.26 14.65 -4.68
CA MET A 154 -1.15 14.33 -4.40
C MET A 154 -1.64 15.05 -3.14
N ASP A 155 -2.90 15.48 -3.17
CA ASP A 155 -3.50 16.20 -2.03
C ASP A 155 -3.75 15.27 -0.85
N ALA A 156 -4.19 14.05 -1.14
CA ALA A 156 -4.41 13.03 -0.13
C ALA A 156 -4.33 11.63 -0.71
N ALA A 157 -3.86 10.68 0.09
CA ALA A 157 -4.06 9.26 -0.15
C ALA A 157 -4.39 8.52 1.14
N MET A 158 -5.19 7.46 1.01
CA MET A 158 -5.53 6.55 2.10
C MET A 158 -5.44 5.12 1.58
N LEU A 159 -4.71 4.28 2.30
CA LEU A 159 -4.69 2.83 2.15
C LEU A 159 -5.22 2.23 3.44
N SER A 160 -6.18 1.31 3.35
CA SER A 160 -6.66 0.59 4.52
C SER A 160 -6.86 -0.88 4.19
N THR A 161 -6.68 -1.71 5.21
CA THR A 161 -6.98 -3.12 5.15
C THR A 161 -7.59 -3.57 6.47
N ARG A 162 -8.47 -4.58 6.41
CA ARG A 162 -9.00 -5.27 7.59
C ARG A 162 -9.30 -6.71 7.24
N GLN A 163 -9.25 -7.60 8.22
CA GLN A 163 -9.69 -8.98 8.03
C GLN A 163 -11.15 -9.04 7.52
N THR A 164 -11.41 -9.94 6.59
CA THR A 164 -12.74 -10.18 6.04
C THR A 164 -13.53 -11.11 6.95
N ALA A 165 -14.66 -10.63 7.47
CA ALA A 165 -15.50 -11.42 8.35
C ALA A 165 -15.97 -12.72 7.66
N GLY A 166 -15.72 -13.86 8.32
CA GLY A 166 -16.16 -15.17 7.82
C GLY A 166 -15.27 -15.79 6.73
N GLN A 167 -14.13 -15.18 6.38
CA GLN A 167 -13.17 -15.73 5.43
C GLN A 167 -11.78 -15.80 6.07
N ALA A 168 -11.19 -16.99 6.11
CA ALA A 168 -9.85 -17.19 6.66
C ALA A 168 -8.80 -16.56 5.74
N PHE A 169 -7.79 -15.92 6.34
CA PHE A 169 -6.64 -15.32 5.62
C PHE A 169 -7.07 -14.38 4.49
N ALA A 170 -8.18 -13.68 4.68
CA ALA A 170 -8.71 -12.74 3.70
C ALA A 170 -8.78 -11.34 4.31
N HIS A 171 -8.51 -10.34 3.48
CA HIS A 171 -8.56 -8.95 3.86
C HIS A 171 -9.40 -8.14 2.87
N ASP A 172 -10.31 -7.31 3.38
CA ASP A 172 -10.84 -6.18 2.65
C ASP A 172 -9.70 -5.15 2.52
N VAL A 173 -9.40 -4.72 1.30
CA VAL A 173 -8.38 -3.71 0.97
C VAL A 173 -9.05 -2.55 0.28
N PHE A 174 -8.77 -1.33 0.75
CA PHE A 174 -9.27 -0.10 0.16
C PHE A 174 -8.13 0.89 -0.05
N LEU A 175 -8.04 1.46 -1.26
CA LEU A 175 -7.12 2.52 -1.60
C LEU A 175 -7.88 3.67 -2.26
N GLN A 176 -7.56 4.89 -1.87
CA GLN A 176 -8.08 6.10 -2.49
C GLN A 176 -6.98 7.15 -2.59
N THR A 177 -6.88 7.82 -3.73
CA THR A 177 -6.08 9.05 -3.92
C THR A 177 -6.97 10.20 -4.36
N THR A 178 -6.53 11.44 -4.11
CA THR A 178 -7.19 12.67 -4.57
C THR A 178 -6.16 13.56 -5.23
N ASN A 179 -6.49 14.08 -6.42
CA ASN A 179 -5.64 14.99 -7.20
C ASN A 179 -4.21 14.46 -7.38
N LEU A 180 -4.07 13.21 -7.82
CA LEU A 180 -2.77 12.61 -8.10
C LEU A 180 -2.21 13.19 -9.40
N LYS A 181 -1.13 13.96 -9.30
CA LYS A 181 -0.32 14.38 -10.44
C LYS A 181 0.77 13.35 -10.68
N PRO A 182 0.68 12.55 -11.75
CA PRO A 182 1.69 11.54 -12.03
C PRO A 182 3.02 12.21 -12.41
N ALA A 183 4.12 11.47 -12.27
CA ALA A 183 5.43 11.86 -12.75
C ALA A 183 5.38 12.43 -14.17
N ARG A 184 6.03 13.56 -14.44
CA ARG A 184 6.10 14.11 -15.81
C ARG A 184 6.69 13.12 -16.81
N ILE A 185 7.65 12.30 -16.41
CA ILE A 185 8.19 11.21 -17.25
C ILE A 185 7.06 10.24 -17.66
N PHE A 186 6.16 9.91 -16.74
CA PHE A 186 4.98 9.10 -17.04
C PHE A 186 4.03 9.86 -17.99
N LYS A 187 3.88 11.18 -17.84
CA LYS A 187 3.09 12.00 -18.77
C LYS A 187 3.71 12.06 -20.17
N ASP A 188 5.00 12.34 -20.31
CA ASP A 188 5.69 12.44 -21.60
C ASP A 188 5.67 11.09 -22.37
N ILE A 189 5.58 9.97 -21.64
CA ILE A 189 5.43 8.62 -22.21
C ILE A 189 3.99 8.35 -22.64
N ILE A 190 3.01 8.73 -21.82
CA ILE A 190 1.64 8.28 -21.98
C ILE A 190 0.79 9.29 -22.75
N ASP A 191 1.01 10.60 -22.55
CA ASP A 191 0.33 11.72 -23.19
C ASP A 191 1.37 12.73 -23.78
N PRO A 192 2.14 12.33 -24.81
CA PRO A 192 3.19 13.17 -25.39
C PRO A 192 2.65 14.47 -26.02
N ASP A 193 1.41 14.44 -26.49
CA ASP A 193 0.73 15.58 -27.11
C ASP A 193 0.05 16.50 -26.08
N ASN A 194 0.15 16.17 -24.78
CA ASN A 194 -0.36 16.96 -23.66
C ASN A 194 -1.87 17.27 -23.79
N LEU A 195 -2.64 16.26 -24.18
CA LEU A 195 -4.08 16.31 -24.38
C LEU A 195 -4.86 16.21 -23.06
N LEU A 196 -4.26 15.61 -22.04
CA LEU A 196 -4.91 15.36 -20.75
C LEU A 196 -4.51 16.36 -19.67
N PRO A 197 -5.40 16.61 -18.68
CA PRO A 197 -5.05 17.41 -17.50
C PRO A 197 -3.82 16.86 -16.79
N ASP A 198 -3.09 17.69 -16.06
CA ASP A 198 -1.91 17.25 -15.29
C ASP A 198 -2.25 16.37 -14.06
N VAL A 199 -3.54 16.09 -13.82
CA VAL A 199 -4.06 15.54 -12.57
C VAL A 199 -5.02 14.38 -12.85
N PHE A 200 -4.77 13.21 -12.27
CA PHE A 200 -5.78 12.20 -11.99
C PHE A 200 -6.65 12.68 -10.84
N GLU A 201 -7.93 12.91 -11.11
CA GLU A 201 -8.86 13.46 -10.12
C GLU A 201 -9.04 12.51 -8.93
N THR A 202 -9.21 11.22 -9.23
CA THR A 202 -9.40 10.18 -8.21
C THR A 202 -9.00 8.82 -8.75
N VAL A 203 -8.26 8.08 -7.93
CA VAL A 203 -8.11 6.61 -8.07
C VAL A 203 -8.74 5.99 -6.84
N ARG A 204 -9.64 5.03 -7.03
CA ARG A 204 -10.31 4.28 -5.98
C ARG A 204 -10.22 2.79 -6.29
N PHE A 205 -9.86 2.02 -5.28
CA PHE A 205 -9.76 0.56 -5.35
C PHE A 205 -10.35 -0.03 -4.08
N ASN A 206 -11.24 -1.02 -4.23
CA ASN A 206 -11.88 -1.76 -3.17
C ASN A 206 -11.90 -3.23 -3.57
N ALA A 207 -11.27 -4.09 -2.77
CA ALA A 207 -11.18 -5.50 -3.07
C ALA A 207 -11.21 -6.38 -1.82
N THR A 208 -11.56 -7.65 -2.00
CA THR A 208 -11.23 -8.71 -1.05
C THR A 208 -10.02 -9.47 -1.59
N ALA A 209 -8.92 -9.51 -0.84
CA ALA A 209 -7.73 -10.29 -1.17
C ALA A 209 -7.65 -11.52 -0.25
N GLY A 210 -7.62 -12.73 -0.82
CA GLY A 210 -7.38 -13.98 -0.11
C GLY A 210 -5.91 -14.39 -0.17
N PHE A 211 -5.40 -14.99 0.90
CA PHE A 211 -4.01 -15.41 1.03
C PHE A 211 -3.90 -16.89 1.45
N ASP A 212 -2.72 -17.48 1.26
CA ASP A 212 -2.41 -18.86 1.65
C ASP A 212 -2.08 -19.02 3.16
N ALA A 213 -1.84 -17.91 3.86
CA ALA A 213 -1.44 -17.83 5.26
C ALA A 213 -1.84 -16.46 5.85
N PRO A 214 -1.90 -16.29 7.18
CA PRO A 214 -2.18 -14.99 7.77
C PRO A 214 -1.00 -14.03 7.58
N TRP A 215 -1.30 -12.74 7.45
CA TRP A 215 -0.30 -11.70 7.65
C TRP A 215 -0.06 -11.53 9.14
N ASP A 216 1.04 -12.05 9.66
CA ASP A 216 1.39 -12.00 11.08
C ASP A 216 2.84 -11.55 11.30
N ARG A 217 3.33 -11.56 12.54
CA ARG A 217 4.71 -11.14 12.82
C ARG A 217 5.77 -12.00 12.14
N HIS A 218 5.47 -13.26 11.82
CA HIS A 218 6.41 -14.19 11.18
C HIS A 218 6.54 -13.88 9.69
N ALA A 219 5.51 -13.31 9.07
CA ALA A 219 5.53 -12.85 7.67
C ALA A 219 6.45 -11.64 7.42
N VAL A 220 6.80 -10.86 8.44
CA VAL A 220 7.65 -9.66 8.31
C VAL A 220 9.08 -10.03 7.91
N GLU A 221 9.64 -11.06 8.55
CA GLU A 221 11.03 -11.50 8.36
C GLU A 221 11.14 -12.88 7.69
N GLY A 222 10.03 -13.59 7.56
CA GLY A 222 9.94 -14.91 6.94
C GLY A 222 9.29 -14.89 5.56
N ARG A 223 8.63 -16.00 5.23
CA ARG A 223 7.85 -16.17 3.99
C ARG A 223 6.61 -15.28 4.05
N LYS A 224 6.42 -14.44 3.04
CA LYS A 224 5.22 -13.60 2.92
C LYS A 224 4.05 -14.45 2.43
N PRO A 225 2.83 -14.28 2.97
CA PRO A 225 1.65 -14.95 2.44
C PRO A 225 1.45 -14.65 0.95
N GLU A 226 1.21 -15.67 0.14
CA GLU A 226 0.94 -15.51 -1.29
C GLU A 226 -0.55 -15.24 -1.54
N LEU A 227 -0.85 -14.42 -2.55
CA LEU A 227 -2.22 -14.12 -2.96
C LEU A 227 -2.85 -15.35 -3.62
N THR A 228 -4.01 -15.78 -3.16
CA THR A 228 -4.76 -16.94 -3.69
C THR A 228 -6.02 -16.51 -4.43
N SER A 229 -6.61 -15.37 -4.06
CA SER A 229 -7.77 -14.81 -4.74
C SER A 229 -7.82 -13.29 -4.63
N LEU A 230 -8.44 -12.66 -5.62
CA LEU A 230 -8.72 -11.24 -5.62
C LEU A 230 -10.12 -10.99 -6.18
N GLU A 231 -11.02 -10.53 -5.32
CA GLU A 231 -12.34 -10.04 -5.68
C GLU A 231 -12.29 -8.51 -5.73
N VAL A 232 -12.22 -7.94 -6.93
CA VAL A 232 -12.31 -6.50 -7.14
C VAL A 232 -13.78 -6.07 -7.07
N LYS A 233 -14.17 -5.46 -5.95
CA LYS A 233 -15.51 -4.90 -5.74
C LYS A 233 -15.69 -3.59 -6.49
N GLU A 234 -14.63 -2.81 -6.54
CA GLU A 234 -14.57 -1.54 -7.28
C GLU A 234 -13.12 -1.23 -7.64
N PHE A 235 -12.89 -0.91 -8.89
CA PHE A 235 -11.77 -0.09 -9.31
C PHE A 235 -12.34 1.05 -10.14
N ASN A 236 -11.94 2.28 -9.85
CA ASN A 236 -12.34 3.47 -10.59
C ASN A 236 -11.16 4.43 -10.68
N ALA A 237 -10.79 4.82 -11.90
CA ALA A 237 -9.78 5.83 -12.16
C ALA A 237 -10.34 6.88 -13.12
N THR A 238 -10.23 8.16 -12.75
CA THR A 238 -10.72 9.29 -13.57
C THR A 238 -9.57 10.23 -13.89
N TRP A 239 -9.42 10.55 -15.17
CA TRP A 239 -8.39 11.45 -15.68
C TRP A 239 -8.97 12.35 -16.77
N GLY A 240 -9.35 13.58 -16.41
CA GLY A 240 -10.10 14.45 -17.32
C GLY A 240 -11.40 13.79 -17.76
N GLU A 241 -11.58 13.59 -19.06
CA GLU A 241 -12.78 12.94 -19.60
C GLU A 241 -12.70 11.39 -19.59
N LEU A 242 -11.50 10.84 -19.36
CA LEU A 242 -11.25 9.41 -19.31
C LEU A 242 -11.79 8.83 -18.01
N ASN A 243 -12.49 7.70 -18.11
CA ASN A 243 -12.93 6.96 -16.93
C ASN A 243 -12.79 5.46 -17.15
N PHE A 244 -12.04 4.80 -16.27
CA PHE A 244 -11.85 3.36 -16.28
C PHE A 244 -12.43 2.75 -15.01
N GLN A 245 -13.28 1.74 -15.17
CA GLN A 245 -13.91 1.00 -14.10
C GLN A 245 -13.65 -0.49 -14.27
N ALA A 246 -13.43 -1.20 -13.17
CA ALA A 246 -13.30 -2.65 -13.20
C ALA A 246 -13.92 -3.33 -11.96
N THR A 247 -14.52 -4.49 -12.17
CA THR A 247 -15.10 -5.32 -11.11
C THR A 247 -15.03 -6.79 -11.50
N GLY A 248 -14.77 -7.70 -10.55
CA GLY A 248 -14.84 -9.13 -10.82
C GLY A 248 -13.93 -9.93 -9.90
N THR A 249 -13.66 -11.17 -10.26
CA THR A 249 -12.91 -12.09 -9.41
C THR A 249 -11.90 -12.88 -10.23
N VAL A 250 -10.71 -13.01 -9.66
CA VAL A 250 -9.66 -13.91 -10.14
C VAL A 250 -9.15 -14.77 -9.00
N GLU A 251 -8.83 -16.01 -9.31
CA GLU A 251 -8.11 -16.94 -8.43
C GLU A 251 -6.70 -17.13 -8.98
N LEU A 252 -5.71 -17.28 -8.12
CA LEU A 252 -4.34 -17.50 -8.52
C LEU A 252 -4.00 -18.98 -8.33
N ASP A 253 -3.36 -19.58 -9.33
CA ASP A 253 -2.80 -20.92 -9.19
C ASP A 253 -1.53 -20.92 -8.31
N ALA A 254 -0.98 -22.11 -8.04
CA ALA A 254 0.21 -22.27 -7.20
C ALA A 254 1.45 -21.58 -7.79
N GLU A 255 1.46 -21.28 -9.09
CA GLU A 255 2.53 -20.53 -9.74
C GLU A 255 2.25 -19.01 -9.80
N GLY A 256 1.12 -18.55 -9.27
CA GLY A 256 0.72 -17.14 -9.23
C GLY A 256 0.06 -16.63 -10.51
N TYR A 257 -0.42 -17.50 -11.40
CA TYR A 257 -1.16 -17.07 -12.59
C TYR A 257 -2.66 -16.93 -12.30
N PRO A 258 -3.28 -15.79 -12.67
CA PRO A 258 -4.70 -15.59 -12.45
C PRO A 258 -5.54 -16.41 -13.44
N THR A 259 -6.68 -16.91 -12.94
CA THR A 259 -7.78 -17.47 -13.72
C THR A 259 -9.08 -16.83 -13.24
N GLY A 260 -9.91 -16.36 -14.17
CA GLY A 260 -11.15 -15.68 -13.82
C GLY A 260 -11.54 -14.59 -14.82
N LYS A 261 -12.41 -13.69 -14.39
CA LYS A 261 -12.91 -12.59 -15.22
C LYS A 261 -13.06 -11.32 -14.42
N ILE A 262 -12.60 -10.23 -15.00
CA ILE A 262 -12.83 -8.87 -14.53
C ILE A 262 -13.64 -8.15 -15.60
N SER A 263 -14.86 -7.73 -15.28
CA SER A 263 -15.63 -6.84 -16.15
C SER A 263 -14.97 -5.46 -16.14
N VAL A 264 -14.72 -4.93 -17.33
CA VAL A 264 -14.08 -3.62 -17.52
C VAL A 264 -15.04 -2.71 -18.28
N ARG A 265 -15.14 -1.48 -17.80
CA ARG A 265 -15.80 -0.39 -18.51
C ARG A 265 -14.82 0.76 -18.70
N ALA A 266 -14.63 1.21 -19.94
CA ALA A 266 -13.73 2.29 -20.29
C ALA A 266 -14.47 3.33 -21.14
N LYS A 267 -14.62 4.55 -20.60
CA LYS A 267 -15.13 5.72 -21.32
C LYS A 267 -13.97 6.49 -21.95
N ASN A 268 -14.13 6.93 -23.20
CA ASN A 268 -13.09 7.53 -24.04
C ASN A 268 -11.91 6.56 -24.21
N TRP A 269 -12.24 5.33 -24.59
CA TRP A 269 -11.29 4.23 -24.69
C TRP A 269 -10.30 4.37 -25.85
N GLN A 270 -10.66 5.15 -26.87
CA GLN A 270 -9.81 5.45 -28.02
C GLN A 270 -8.56 6.20 -27.56
N ASP A 271 -8.77 7.29 -26.82
CA ASP A 271 -7.69 8.05 -26.18
C ASP A 271 -6.84 7.11 -25.32
N MET A 272 -7.46 6.28 -24.47
CA MET A 272 -6.71 5.31 -23.63
C MET A 272 -5.85 4.33 -24.44
N LEU A 273 -6.28 3.93 -25.64
CA LEU A 273 -5.52 3.07 -26.55
C LEU A 273 -4.33 3.81 -27.15
N GLU A 274 -4.53 5.04 -27.61
CA GLU A 274 -3.46 5.91 -28.10
C GLU A 274 -2.42 6.16 -27.01
N LEU A 275 -2.87 6.39 -25.78
CA LEU A 275 -1.99 6.48 -24.60
C LEU A 275 -1.21 5.18 -24.39
N GLY A 276 -1.88 4.02 -24.48
CA GLY A 276 -1.26 2.71 -24.33
C GLY A 276 -0.20 2.40 -25.39
N VAL A 277 -0.39 2.89 -26.62
CA VAL A 277 0.58 2.77 -27.71
C VAL A 277 1.77 3.70 -27.50
N SER A 278 1.50 4.96 -27.14
CA SER A 278 2.55 5.95 -26.80
C SER A 278 3.42 5.45 -25.64
N ALA A 279 2.79 4.76 -24.68
CA ALA A 279 3.45 4.14 -23.55
C ALA A 279 4.29 2.90 -23.87
N GLY A 280 4.17 2.35 -25.09
CA GLY A 280 4.76 1.07 -25.47
C GLY A 280 4.13 -0.16 -24.79
N VAL A 281 3.01 0.01 -24.08
CA VAL A 281 2.25 -1.08 -23.45
C VAL A 281 1.46 -1.85 -24.50
N VAL A 282 0.94 -1.15 -25.50
CA VAL A 282 0.24 -1.71 -26.65
C VAL A 282 1.15 -1.60 -27.88
N PRO A 283 1.50 -2.73 -28.54
CA PRO A 283 2.23 -2.69 -29.81
C PRO A 283 1.50 -1.84 -30.85
N SER A 284 2.22 -0.92 -31.50
CA SER A 284 1.64 0.00 -32.49
C SER A 284 0.92 -0.71 -33.65
N GLU A 285 1.35 -1.92 -33.99
CA GLU A 285 0.77 -2.78 -35.02
C GLU A 285 -0.64 -3.26 -34.66
N LEU A 286 -0.98 -3.30 -33.36
CA LEU A 286 -2.29 -3.72 -32.89
C LEU A 286 -3.30 -2.58 -32.84
N LEU A 287 -2.89 -1.31 -32.94
CA LEU A 287 -3.77 -0.15 -32.76
C LEU A 287 -5.01 -0.24 -33.66
N GLY A 288 -4.83 -0.32 -34.99
CA GLY A 288 -5.96 -0.38 -35.92
C GLY A 288 -6.83 -1.62 -35.76
N THR A 289 -6.25 -2.76 -35.33
CA THR A 289 -7.00 -3.99 -35.05
C THR A 289 -7.87 -3.83 -33.81
N LEU A 290 -7.30 -3.23 -32.75
CA LEU A 290 -8.00 -2.97 -31.50
C LEU A 290 -9.07 -1.89 -31.68
N GLU A 291 -8.79 -0.80 -32.41
CA GLU A 291 -9.78 0.22 -32.75
C GLU A 291 -10.98 -0.35 -33.51
N GLY A 292 -10.73 -1.17 -34.55
CA GLY A 292 -11.80 -1.81 -35.30
C GLY A 292 -12.61 -2.79 -34.46
N GLY A 293 -11.92 -3.65 -33.70
CA GLY A 293 -12.54 -4.68 -32.88
C GLY A 293 -13.33 -4.12 -31.70
N LEU A 294 -12.74 -3.21 -30.95
CA LEU A 294 -13.35 -2.56 -29.80
C LEU A 294 -14.40 -1.53 -30.22
N GLY A 295 -14.23 -0.86 -31.36
CA GLY A 295 -15.24 0.02 -31.94
C GLY A 295 -16.50 -0.72 -32.35
N LEU A 296 -16.39 -1.98 -32.81
CA LEU A 296 -17.56 -2.84 -33.02
C LEU A 296 -18.25 -3.17 -31.69
N LEU A 297 -17.48 -3.52 -30.65
CA LEU A 297 -18.02 -3.81 -29.31
C LEU A 297 -18.74 -2.59 -28.71
N ALA A 298 -18.16 -1.39 -28.83
CA ALA A 298 -18.74 -0.14 -28.36
C ALA A 298 -20.06 0.20 -29.09
N LYS A 299 -20.13 -0.05 -30.41
CA LYS A 299 -21.39 0.11 -31.16
C LYS A 299 -22.45 -0.90 -30.73
N LEU A 300 -22.05 -2.15 -30.44
CA LEU A 300 -22.97 -3.20 -29.96
C LEU A 300 -23.47 -2.94 -28.54
N SER A 301 -22.68 -2.29 -27.68
CA SER A 301 -23.08 -1.87 -26.34
C SER A 301 -23.97 -0.62 -26.32
N GLY A 302 -24.15 0.04 -27.47
CA GLY A 302 -25.03 1.20 -27.64
C GLY A 302 -24.38 2.55 -27.34
N ASN A 303 -23.09 2.59 -27.02
CA ASN A 303 -22.34 3.84 -26.82
C ASN A 303 -20.94 3.74 -27.48
N PRO A 304 -20.68 4.48 -28.57
CA PRO A 304 -19.40 4.40 -29.30
C PRO A 304 -18.20 4.83 -28.45
N ASP A 305 -18.42 5.67 -27.43
CA ASP A 305 -17.37 6.23 -26.59
C ASP A 305 -17.13 5.38 -25.33
N THR A 306 -17.80 4.22 -25.22
CA THR A 306 -17.66 3.35 -24.05
C THR A 306 -17.55 1.88 -24.44
N ILE A 307 -16.44 1.25 -24.04
CA ILE A 307 -16.32 -0.21 -24.07
C ILE A 307 -16.85 -0.76 -22.76
N ASP A 308 -17.66 -1.81 -22.87
CA ASP A 308 -18.01 -2.70 -21.76
C ASP A 308 -17.65 -4.12 -22.19
N ALA A 309 -16.60 -4.68 -21.61
CA ALA A 309 -16.08 -5.99 -22.02
C ALA A 309 -15.40 -6.74 -20.87
N PRO A 310 -15.50 -8.08 -20.83
CA PRO A 310 -14.80 -8.88 -19.84
C PRO A 310 -13.33 -9.03 -20.20
N LEU A 311 -12.45 -8.66 -19.28
CA LEU A 311 -11.05 -9.07 -19.24
C LEU A 311 -10.96 -10.48 -18.64
N SER A 312 -10.75 -11.48 -19.50
CA SER A 312 -10.69 -12.89 -19.13
C SER A 312 -9.25 -13.36 -18.97
N PHE A 313 -9.00 -14.08 -17.88
CA PHE A 313 -7.73 -14.74 -17.59
C PHE A 313 -7.93 -16.24 -17.71
N LYS A 314 -7.30 -16.86 -18.73
CA LYS A 314 -7.42 -18.29 -18.99
C LYS A 314 -6.18 -18.80 -19.71
N ASN A 315 -5.70 -19.99 -19.32
CA ASN A 315 -4.53 -20.62 -19.95
C ASN A 315 -3.31 -19.69 -20.00
N ARG A 316 -3.10 -18.90 -18.93
CA ARG A 316 -2.03 -17.88 -18.84
C ARG A 316 -2.07 -16.80 -19.93
N MET A 317 -3.25 -16.58 -20.53
CA MET A 317 -3.51 -15.52 -21.50
C MET A 317 -4.59 -14.57 -20.96
N ILE A 318 -4.45 -13.31 -21.33
CA ILE A 318 -5.43 -12.25 -21.10
C ILE A 318 -6.16 -11.99 -22.41
N SER A 319 -7.49 -11.86 -22.34
CA SER A 319 -8.31 -11.47 -23.49
C SER A 319 -9.36 -10.44 -23.06
N LEU A 320 -9.59 -9.42 -23.88
CA LEU A 320 -10.67 -8.46 -23.71
C LEU A 320 -11.79 -8.81 -24.68
N GLY A 321 -12.89 -9.36 -24.15
CA GLY A 321 -13.91 -10.00 -24.97
C GLY A 321 -13.30 -11.13 -25.82
N PRO A 322 -13.48 -11.12 -27.16
CA PRO A 322 -12.92 -12.13 -28.05
C PRO A 322 -11.44 -11.86 -28.43
N PHE A 323 -10.86 -10.72 -28.04
CA PHE A 323 -9.54 -10.30 -28.51
C PHE A 323 -8.44 -10.66 -27.51
N PRO A 324 -7.45 -11.50 -27.88
CA PRO A 324 -6.30 -11.76 -27.02
C PRO A 324 -5.40 -10.52 -26.96
N ILE A 325 -5.05 -10.07 -25.75
CA ILE A 325 -4.18 -8.90 -25.54
C ILE A 325 -2.73 -9.34 -25.26
N GLY A 326 -2.54 -10.43 -24.53
CA GLY A 326 -1.20 -10.87 -24.15
C GLY A 326 -1.18 -11.99 -23.12
N ARG A 327 0.01 -12.24 -22.55
CA ARG A 327 0.19 -13.23 -21.48
C ARG A 327 -0.31 -12.65 -20.15
N ALA A 328 -0.91 -13.50 -19.32
CA ALA A 328 -1.29 -13.12 -17.97
C ALA A 328 -0.04 -12.84 -17.12
N PRO A 329 -0.05 -11.78 -16.29
CA PRO A 329 1.06 -11.52 -15.39
C PRO A 329 1.16 -12.65 -14.37
N GLN A 330 2.39 -12.98 -13.99
CA GLN A 330 2.65 -13.80 -12.82
C GLN A 330 2.65 -12.88 -11.59
N ILE A 331 1.81 -13.18 -10.61
CA ILE A 331 1.69 -12.40 -9.37
C ILE A 331 2.23 -13.28 -8.24
N ARG A 332 3.47 -13.02 -7.84
CA ARG A 332 4.12 -13.66 -6.69
C ARG A 332 4.84 -12.62 -5.85
N ILE A 333 4.75 -12.78 -4.53
CA ILE A 333 5.41 -11.91 -3.56
C ILE A 333 6.79 -12.45 -3.20
N ASN A 334 6.92 -13.78 -3.12
CA ASN A 334 8.21 -14.41 -2.85
C ASN A 334 8.90 -14.76 -4.19
N PRO A 335 10.24 -14.61 -4.28
CA PRO A 335 11.00 -14.93 -5.48
C PRO A 335 10.91 -16.41 -5.91
#